data_AF-A0A368UGP1-F1
#
_entry.id   AF-A0A368UGP1-F1
#
_cell.length_a   1.000
_cell.length_b   1.000
_cell.length_c   1.000
_cell.angle_alpha   90.00
_cell.angle_beta   90.00
_cell.angle_gamma   90.00
#
_symmetry.space_group_name_H-M   'P 1'
#
loop_
_entity.id
_entity.type
_entity.pdbx_description
1 polymer ?
#
loop_
_entity_poly.entity_id
_entity_poly.type
_entity_poly.pdbx_seq_one_letter_code
_entity_poly.pdbx_strand_id
1 'polypeptide(L)'
;MLIFVISAIDFHMPPICSPIVRPGRPAEASPMVSKQLSNTISSSRMTDLKELSLVSGKAAWMAYLDIYCLDADGALFDAALLSAIAALSHLQIPSIAMNDDGKIVLVSDEDGQKRAQEPVNKEKRKLTLRSIPFSLTCILHKNYILADPTAEEESIMETHVTVVLDTSGQLISLYKPGGPVLAYTSAIQDCAALTRQRVKELNNFLDKANSAMEV
;
A
#
# COMPACT_ATOMS: atom_id res chain seq x y z
N MET A 1 -25.56 2.28 9.61
CA MET A 1 -25.32 1.98 8.18
C MET A 1 -23.88 2.39 7.90
N LEU A 2 -22.91 1.48 8.11
CA LEU A 2 -21.50 1.77 7.80
C LEU A 2 -21.34 1.73 6.28
N ILE A 3 -21.10 2.89 5.67
CA ILE A 3 -20.52 2.92 4.32
C ILE A 3 -19.11 2.38 4.51
N PHE A 4 -18.84 1.19 3.98
CA PHE A 4 -17.48 0.67 3.90
C PHE A 4 -16.71 1.61 2.96
N VAL A 5 -15.81 2.41 3.54
CA VAL A 5 -14.79 3.10 2.76
C VAL A 5 -13.80 2.03 2.34
N ILE A 6 -14.08 1.39 1.20
CA ILE A 6 -13.22 0.36 0.63
C ILE A 6 -12.22 1.09 -0.25
N SER A 7 -10.94 1.01 0.10
CA SER A 7 -9.88 1.27 -0.87
C SER A 7 -9.91 0.12 -1.87
N ALA A 8 -10.29 0.41 -3.12
CA ALA A 8 -10.16 -0.56 -4.20
C ALA A 8 -8.69 -0.56 -4.63
N ILE A 9 -8.00 -1.66 -4.42
CA ILE A 9 -6.58 -1.82 -4.73
C ILE A 9 -6.46 -2.87 -5.81
N ASP A 10 -5.91 -2.50 -6.96
CA ASP A 10 -5.59 -3.43 -8.03
C ASP A 10 -4.12 -3.34 -8.41
N PHE A 11 -3.54 -4.49 -8.73
CA PHE A 11 -2.14 -4.65 -9.09
C PHE A 11 -2.05 -5.27 -10.47
N HIS A 12 -1.62 -4.46 -11.42
CA HIS A 12 -1.51 -4.83 -12.83
C HIS A 12 -0.08 -5.23 -13.18
N MET A 13 0.04 -6.40 -13.81
CA MET A 13 1.28 -6.85 -14.43
C MET A 13 1.10 -6.80 -15.96
N PRO A 14 1.48 -5.70 -16.62
CA PRO A 14 1.49 -5.63 -18.08
C PRO A 14 2.59 -6.55 -18.67
N PRO A 15 2.44 -7.08 -19.89
CA PRO A 15 3.45 -7.98 -20.52
C PRO A 15 4.85 -7.40 -20.68
N ILE A 16 5.02 -6.07 -20.52
CA ILE A 16 6.33 -5.41 -20.54
C ILE A 16 7.17 -5.73 -19.28
N CYS A 17 6.54 -6.06 -18.16
CA CYS A 17 7.25 -6.21 -16.88
C CYS A 17 8.05 -7.50 -16.76
N SER A 18 7.63 -8.56 -17.45
CA SER A 18 8.32 -9.85 -17.41
C SER A 18 7.92 -10.70 -18.62
N PRO A 19 8.87 -11.46 -19.19
CA PRO A 19 8.57 -12.40 -20.28
C PRO A 19 7.63 -13.54 -19.87
N ILE A 20 7.43 -13.76 -18.57
CA ILE A 20 6.53 -14.79 -18.02
C ILE A 20 5.05 -14.36 -18.20
N VAL A 21 4.79 -13.05 -18.26
CA VAL A 21 3.44 -12.50 -18.33
C VAL A 21 2.95 -12.50 -19.78
N ARG A 22 1.91 -13.30 -20.04
CA ARG A 22 1.31 -13.39 -21.37
C ARG A 22 0.18 -12.36 -21.55
N PRO A 23 0.05 -11.72 -22.71
CA PRO A 23 -1.11 -10.90 -23.03
C PRO A 23 -2.42 -11.68 -22.88
N GLY A 24 -3.44 -11.06 -22.28
CA GLY A 24 -4.82 -11.58 -22.21
C GLY A 24 -5.18 -12.37 -20.94
N ARG A 25 -4.25 -13.12 -20.33
CA ARG A 25 -4.47 -13.78 -19.04
C ARG A 25 -3.75 -12.99 -17.94
N PRO A 26 -4.41 -12.59 -16.84
CA PRO A 26 -3.71 -11.99 -15.69
C PRO A 26 -2.61 -12.93 -15.20
N ALA A 27 -1.44 -12.36 -14.88
CA ALA A 27 -0.36 -13.11 -14.25
C ALA A 27 -0.85 -13.72 -12.93
N GLU A 28 -0.39 -14.93 -12.57
CA GLU A 28 -0.86 -15.59 -11.34
C GLU A 28 -0.47 -14.83 -10.07
N ALA A 29 0.66 -14.12 -10.12
CA ALA A 29 1.11 -13.24 -9.03
C ALA A 29 0.23 -11.99 -8.84
N SER A 30 -0.43 -11.50 -9.89
CA SER A 30 -1.20 -10.25 -9.84
C SER A 30 -2.36 -10.26 -8.83
N PRO A 31 -3.34 -11.18 -8.91
CA PRO A 31 -4.44 -11.22 -7.95
C PRO A 31 -3.97 -11.59 -6.54
N MET A 32 -2.87 -12.35 -6.41
CA MET A 32 -2.26 -12.66 -5.11
C MET A 32 -1.74 -11.38 -4.44
N VAL A 33 -0.95 -10.58 -5.16
CA VAL A 33 -0.40 -9.30 -4.67
C VAL A 33 -1.53 -8.31 -4.38
N SER A 34 -2.51 -8.14 -5.27
CA SER A 34 -3.69 -7.28 -5.03
C SER A 34 -4.39 -7.65 -3.71
N LYS A 35 -4.62 -8.95 -3.49
CA LYS A 35 -5.28 -9.43 -2.28
C LYS A 35 -4.42 -9.23 -1.03
N GLN A 36 -3.13 -9.51 -1.12
CA GLN A 36 -2.20 -9.34 -0.01
C GLN A 36 -2.05 -7.87 0.39
N LEU A 37 -1.99 -6.95 -0.58
CA LEU A 37 -1.97 -5.51 -0.36
C LEU A 37 -3.26 -5.03 0.29
N SER A 38 -4.41 -5.44 -0.25
CA SER A 38 -5.73 -5.12 0.32
C SER A 38 -5.84 -5.56 1.78
N ASN A 39 -5.42 -6.79 2.09
CA ASN A 39 -5.41 -7.31 3.46
C ASN A 39 -4.45 -6.53 4.35
N THR A 40 -3.25 -6.18 3.86
CA THR A 40 -2.22 -5.49 4.63
C THR A 40 -2.61 -4.05 4.96
N ILE A 41 -3.14 -3.31 3.98
CA ILE A 41 -3.63 -1.93 4.16
C ILE A 41 -4.85 -1.92 5.09
N SER A 42 -5.76 -2.89 4.94
CA SER A 42 -6.92 -3.01 5.84
C SER A 42 -6.51 -3.36 7.28
N SER A 43 -5.52 -4.25 7.45
CA SER A 43 -5.07 -4.72 8.77
C SER A 43 -4.23 -3.69 9.51
N SER A 44 -3.40 -2.94 8.78
CA SER A 44 -2.56 -1.86 9.35
C SER A 44 -3.39 -0.67 9.86
N ARG A 45 -4.65 -0.52 9.42
CA ARG A 45 -5.49 0.66 9.69
C ARG A 45 -4.75 1.96 9.36
N MET A 46 -3.96 1.92 8.28
CA MET A 46 -3.09 3.02 7.89
C MET A 46 -3.88 4.30 7.64
N THR A 47 -5.07 4.19 7.02
CA THR A 47 -5.93 5.32 6.67
C THR A 47 -7.06 5.49 7.68
N ASP A 48 -7.31 6.73 8.12
CA ASP A 48 -8.46 7.01 8.98
C ASP A 48 -9.74 7.10 8.14
N LEU A 49 -10.53 6.02 8.14
CA LEU A 49 -11.80 5.96 7.40
C LEU A 49 -12.79 7.05 7.84
N LYS A 50 -12.63 7.63 9.03
CA LYS A 50 -13.48 8.74 9.49
C LYS A 50 -13.20 10.03 8.74
N GLU A 51 -11.93 10.29 8.40
CA GLU A 51 -11.54 11.47 7.61
C GLU A 51 -12.09 11.40 6.18
N LEU A 52 -12.28 10.19 5.67
CA LEU A 52 -12.88 9.95 4.35
C LEU A 52 -14.41 10.04 4.36
N SER A 53 -15.06 10.03 5.52
CA SER A 53 -16.52 10.17 5.62
C SER A 53 -16.92 11.64 5.52
N LEU A 54 -17.78 11.97 4.54
CA LEU A 54 -18.25 13.34 4.31
C LEU A 54 -19.55 13.57 5.09
N VAL A 55 -20.52 12.69 4.87
CA VAL A 55 -21.77 12.66 5.61
C VAL A 55 -22.04 11.23 6.03
N SER A 56 -22.06 11.03 7.34
CA SER A 56 -22.26 9.71 7.94
C SER A 56 -23.52 9.03 7.37
N GLY A 57 -23.33 7.88 6.72
CA GLY A 57 -24.40 7.10 6.12
C GLY A 57 -24.95 7.61 4.78
N LYS A 58 -24.44 8.72 4.22
CA LYS A 58 -24.85 9.22 2.89
C LYS A 58 -23.73 9.29 1.87
N ALA A 59 -22.57 9.82 2.25
CA ALA A 59 -21.46 10.04 1.34
C ALA A 59 -20.12 9.88 2.03
N ALA A 60 -19.20 9.21 1.34
CA ALA A 60 -17.81 9.07 1.74
C ALA A 60 -16.94 9.03 0.48
N TRP A 61 -15.67 9.39 0.66
CA TRP A 61 -14.66 9.22 -0.37
C TRP A 61 -14.36 7.74 -0.60
N MET A 62 -14.15 7.38 -1.85
CA MET A 62 -13.62 6.07 -2.24
C MET A 62 -12.27 6.29 -2.89
N ALA A 63 -11.23 5.68 -2.33
CA ALA A 63 -9.88 5.72 -2.88
C ALA A 63 -9.68 4.51 -3.80
N TYR A 64 -9.26 4.77 -5.04
CA TYR A 64 -8.82 3.76 -5.98
C TYR A 64 -7.31 3.82 -6.06
N LEU A 65 -6.65 2.68 -5.93
CA LEU A 65 -5.21 2.55 -6.01
C LEU A 65 -4.88 1.49 -7.06
N ASP A 66 -4.42 1.95 -8.22
CA ASP A 66 -3.97 1.09 -9.30
C ASP A 66 -2.44 1.11 -9.34
N ILE A 67 -1.82 -0.06 -9.18
CA ILE A 67 -0.37 -0.23 -9.16
C ILE A 67 0.03 -0.98 -10.43
N TYR A 68 0.89 -0.37 -11.25
CA TYR A 68 1.40 -0.98 -12.47
C TYR A 68 2.85 -1.43 -12.27
N CYS A 69 3.07 -2.74 -12.36
CA CYS A 69 4.41 -3.31 -12.37
C CYS A 69 5.09 -2.95 -13.71
N LEU A 70 6.21 -2.23 -13.66
CA LEU A 70 6.96 -1.86 -14.86
C LEU A 70 8.09 -2.84 -15.17
N ASP A 71 8.75 -3.35 -14.13
CA ASP A 71 9.82 -4.32 -14.20
C ASP A 71 9.70 -5.26 -12.99
N ALA A 72 9.74 -6.56 -13.23
CA ALA A 72 9.52 -7.58 -12.22
C ALA A 72 10.81 -8.37 -11.96
N ASP A 73 11.69 -7.80 -11.14
CA ASP A 73 12.98 -8.39 -10.74
C ASP A 73 12.98 -8.96 -9.31
N GLY A 74 11.90 -9.65 -8.93
CA GLY A 74 11.72 -10.24 -7.61
C GLY A 74 11.08 -9.29 -6.57
N ALA A 75 10.76 -9.84 -5.40
CA ALA A 75 10.17 -9.14 -4.26
C ALA A 75 8.96 -8.24 -4.61
N LEU A 76 8.11 -8.68 -5.56
CA LEU A 76 7.02 -7.89 -6.13
C LEU A 76 6.10 -7.23 -5.08
N PHE A 77 5.83 -7.95 -3.99
CA PHE A 77 4.99 -7.45 -2.93
C PHE A 77 5.60 -6.25 -2.19
N ASP A 78 6.92 -6.27 -1.95
CA ASP A 78 7.61 -5.20 -1.23
C ASP A 78 7.64 -3.91 -2.04
N ALA A 79 7.96 -4.02 -3.33
CA ALA A 79 7.88 -2.90 -4.25
C ALA A 79 6.45 -2.35 -4.35
N ALA A 80 5.45 -3.23 -4.49
CA ALA A 80 4.06 -2.82 -4.60
C ALA A 80 3.55 -2.15 -3.31
N LEU A 81 3.89 -2.68 -2.14
CA LEU A 81 3.49 -2.08 -0.86
C LEU A 81 4.14 -0.71 -0.65
N LEU A 82 5.43 -0.58 -0.95
CA LEU A 82 6.12 0.70 -0.86
C LEU A 82 5.51 1.73 -1.82
N SER A 83 5.18 1.34 -3.05
CA SER A 83 4.50 2.22 -4.01
C SER A 83 3.10 2.64 -3.53
N ALA A 84 2.35 1.73 -2.92
CA ALA A 84 1.02 1.99 -2.39
C ALA A 84 1.08 3.04 -1.27
N ILE A 85 2.06 2.91 -0.38
CA ILE A 85 2.29 3.82 0.74
C ILE A 85 2.74 5.18 0.24
N ALA A 86 3.68 5.24 -0.70
CA ALA A 86 4.14 6.49 -1.28
C ALA A 86 2.96 7.25 -1.96
N ALA A 87 2.14 6.54 -2.74
CA ALA A 87 0.97 7.10 -3.38
C ALA A 87 -0.07 7.61 -2.37
N LEU A 88 -0.35 6.83 -1.31
CA LEU A 88 -1.30 7.23 -0.27
C LEU A 88 -0.77 8.36 0.63
N SER A 89 0.55 8.46 0.81
CA SER A 89 1.20 9.55 1.57
C SER A 89 1.09 10.88 0.83
N HIS A 90 1.15 10.83 -0.50
CA HIS A 90 1.04 12.03 -1.35
C HIS A 90 -0.41 12.39 -1.70
N LEU A 91 -1.37 11.49 -1.45
CA LEU A 91 -2.77 11.69 -1.82
C LEU A 91 -3.37 12.93 -1.12
N GLN A 92 -3.87 13.86 -1.93
CA GLN A 92 -4.62 15.03 -1.47
C GLN A 92 -6.10 14.87 -1.75
N ILE A 93 -6.91 14.98 -0.71
CA ILE A 93 -8.37 14.94 -0.81
C ILE A 93 -8.86 16.34 -1.21
N PRO A 94 -9.59 16.48 -2.33
CA PRO A 94 -10.10 17.76 -2.78
C PRO A 94 -11.20 18.28 -1.84
N SER A 95 -11.30 19.61 -1.73
CA SER A 95 -12.36 20.28 -0.96
C SER A 95 -13.72 20.12 -1.62
N ILE A 96 -14.73 19.84 -0.80
CA ILE A 96 -16.13 19.78 -1.23
C ILE A 96 -17.00 20.76 -0.44
N ALA A 97 -17.98 21.34 -1.11
CA ALA A 97 -19.07 22.09 -0.52
C ALA A 97 -20.38 21.33 -0.71
N MET A 98 -21.33 21.51 0.22
CA MET A 98 -22.69 21.04 0.03
C MET A 98 -23.56 22.20 -0.41
N ASN A 99 -24.26 22.03 -1.54
CA ASN A 99 -25.33 22.95 -1.92
C ASN A 99 -26.55 22.75 -1.02
N ASP A 100 -27.42 23.75 -0.95
CA ASP A 100 -28.69 23.72 -0.19
C ASP A 100 -29.61 22.55 -0.60
N ASP A 101 -29.44 22.01 -1.82
CA ASP A 101 -30.13 20.82 -2.33
C ASP A 101 -29.60 19.47 -1.78
N GLY A 102 -28.61 19.50 -0.88
CA GLY A 102 -27.93 18.29 -0.37
C GLY A 102 -27.00 17.62 -1.39
N LYS A 103 -26.72 18.27 -2.53
CA LYS A 103 -25.77 17.81 -3.54
C LYS A 103 -24.36 18.25 -3.18
N ILE A 104 -23.41 17.32 -3.30
CA ILE A 104 -21.99 17.56 -3.08
C ILE A 104 -21.41 18.20 -4.35
N VAL A 105 -20.80 19.37 -4.21
CA VAL A 105 -20.10 20.08 -5.29
C VAL A 105 -18.63 20.18 -4.93
N LEU A 106 -17.76 19.84 -5.89
CA LEU A 106 -16.32 20.04 -5.77
C LEU A 106 -16.03 21.54 -5.82
N VAL A 107 -15.33 22.06 -4.81
CA VAL A 107 -14.85 23.45 -4.84
C VAL A 107 -13.56 23.43 -5.62
N SER A 108 -13.61 23.85 -6.88
CA SER A 108 -12.41 24.12 -7.67
C SER A 108 -11.83 25.47 -7.27
N ASP A 109 -10.50 25.55 -7.11
CA ASP A 109 -9.79 26.78 -6.72
C ASP A 109 -10.03 27.97 -7.68
N GLU A 110 -10.58 27.72 -8.86
CA GLU A 110 -10.84 28.73 -9.90
C GLU A 110 -12.09 29.59 -9.64
N ASP A 111 -13.01 29.16 -8.77
CA ASP A 111 -14.28 29.86 -8.49
C ASP A 111 -14.24 30.75 -7.22
N GLY A 112 -13.07 31.32 -6.91
CA GLY A 112 -12.75 32.05 -5.67
C GLY A 112 -13.55 33.32 -5.35
N GLN A 113 -14.68 33.62 -6.00
CA GLN A 113 -15.44 34.86 -5.74
C GLN A 113 -16.97 34.75 -5.73
N LYS A 114 -17.60 33.61 -6.05
CA LYS A 114 -19.08 33.58 -6.17
C LYS A 114 -19.70 32.25 -5.74
N ARG A 115 -19.88 32.03 -4.43
CA ARG A 115 -21.09 31.38 -3.86
C ARG A 115 -21.02 31.35 -2.34
N ALA A 116 -22.02 31.94 -1.71
CA ALA A 116 -22.28 31.90 -0.27
C ALA A 116 -22.84 30.53 0.12
N GLN A 117 -21.98 29.51 0.20
CA GLN A 117 -22.35 28.15 0.61
C GLN A 117 -21.38 27.66 1.67
N GLU A 118 -21.88 27.07 2.77
CA GLU A 118 -21.09 26.65 3.92
C GLU A 118 -20.07 25.57 3.50
N PRO A 119 -18.75 25.84 3.60
CA PRO A 119 -17.75 24.86 3.22
C PRO A 119 -17.66 23.77 4.29
N VAL A 120 -17.96 22.52 3.92
CA VAL A 120 -17.78 21.36 4.80
C VAL A 120 -16.29 21.08 5.03
N ASN A 121 -15.44 21.34 4.04
CA ASN A 121 -13.98 21.37 4.17
C ASN A 121 -13.41 22.51 3.31
N LYS A 122 -12.68 23.45 3.93
CA LYS A 122 -12.18 24.67 3.27
C LYS A 122 -10.92 24.50 2.43
N GLU A 123 -10.16 23.41 2.62
CA GLU A 123 -8.81 23.28 2.04
C GLU A 123 -8.55 21.83 1.59
N LYS A 124 -7.70 21.67 0.57
CA LYS A 124 -7.15 20.37 0.18
C LYS A 124 -6.40 19.79 1.37
N ARG A 125 -6.80 18.60 1.82
CA ARG A 125 -6.16 17.93 2.97
C ARG A 125 -5.35 16.75 2.50
N LYS A 126 -4.12 16.63 3.00
CA LYS A 126 -3.36 15.38 2.91
C LYS A 126 -4.01 14.33 3.80
N LEU A 127 -4.03 13.09 3.36
CA LEU A 127 -4.55 11.97 4.15
C LEU A 127 -3.62 11.69 5.34
N THR A 128 -4.15 11.68 6.56
CA THR A 128 -3.35 11.37 7.75
C THR A 128 -3.09 9.87 7.81
N LEU A 129 -1.85 9.45 7.52
CA LEU A 129 -1.44 8.05 7.70
C LEU A 129 -0.99 7.81 9.15
N ARG A 130 -1.68 6.91 9.87
CA ARG A 130 -1.38 6.63 11.28
C ARG A 130 -0.24 5.61 11.46
N SER A 131 -0.32 4.52 10.71
CA SER A 131 0.58 3.37 10.84
C SER A 131 0.97 2.89 9.44
N ILE A 132 2.24 3.08 9.08
CA ILE A 132 2.75 2.77 7.74
C ILE A 132 3.34 1.35 7.77
N PRO A 133 2.79 0.40 6.99
CA PRO A 133 3.25 -0.99 6.95
C PRO A 133 4.44 -1.16 6.01
N PHE A 134 5.58 -1.65 6.46
CA PHE A 134 6.69 -2.02 5.58
C PHE A 134 6.84 -3.54 5.53
N SER A 135 7.06 -4.07 4.33
CA SER A 135 7.29 -5.49 4.13
C SER A 135 8.74 -5.78 3.76
N LEU A 136 9.16 -7.00 4.10
CA LEU A 136 10.40 -7.58 3.63
C LEU A 136 10.14 -9.05 3.30
N THR A 137 10.42 -9.40 2.06
CA THR A 137 10.41 -10.75 1.54
C THR A 137 11.80 -11.34 1.72
N CYS A 138 11.83 -12.50 2.38
CA CYS A 138 13.06 -13.23 2.67
C CYS A 138 12.96 -14.64 2.09
N ILE A 139 14.00 -15.11 1.43
CA ILE A 139 14.15 -16.50 1.00
C ILE A 139 14.87 -17.30 2.09
N LEU A 140 14.32 -18.46 2.42
CA LEU A 140 14.93 -19.41 3.36
C LEU A 140 15.61 -20.54 2.59
N HIS A 141 16.95 -20.58 2.61
CA HIS A 141 17.74 -21.68 2.05
C HIS A 141 18.62 -22.35 3.09
N LYS A 142 18.31 -23.60 3.47
CA LYS A 142 19.09 -24.36 4.46
C LYS A 142 19.27 -23.55 5.76
N ASN A 143 20.46 -23.01 6.01
CA ASN A 143 20.80 -22.19 7.18
C ASN A 143 20.98 -20.70 6.85
N TYR A 144 20.69 -20.29 5.61
CA TYR A 144 20.84 -18.93 5.12
C TYR A 144 19.48 -18.28 4.90
N ILE A 145 19.41 -16.99 5.23
CA ILE A 145 18.27 -16.12 4.97
C ILE A 145 18.75 -15.06 4.00
N LEU A 146 18.13 -15.00 2.83
CA LEU A 146 18.38 -13.95 1.85
C LEU A 146 17.22 -12.95 1.95
N ALA A 147 17.52 -11.67 2.12
CA ALA A 147 16.52 -10.61 2.19
C ALA A 147 16.48 -9.88 0.84
N ASP A 148 15.28 -9.51 0.38
CA ASP A 148 15.06 -8.81 -0.89
C ASP A 148 15.54 -9.61 -2.12
N PRO A 149 14.89 -10.75 -2.43
CA PRO A 149 15.37 -11.65 -3.46
C PRO A 149 15.16 -11.12 -4.88
N THR A 150 16.12 -11.36 -5.76
CA THR A 150 15.98 -11.07 -7.20
C THR A 150 15.11 -12.11 -7.90
N ALA A 151 14.67 -11.83 -9.13
CA ALA A 151 13.91 -12.80 -9.93
C ALA A 151 14.71 -14.10 -10.17
N GLU A 152 16.03 -14.01 -10.31
CA GLU A 152 16.90 -15.18 -10.42
C GLU A 152 16.89 -16.01 -9.13
N GLU A 153 17.01 -15.37 -7.97
CA GLU A 153 16.99 -16.04 -6.68
C GLU A 153 15.64 -16.72 -6.42
N GLU A 154 14.53 -16.03 -6.67
CA GLU A 154 13.17 -16.59 -6.58
C GLU A 154 12.97 -17.81 -7.51
N SER A 155 13.61 -17.82 -8.68
CA SER A 155 13.49 -18.93 -9.63
C SER A 155 14.18 -20.23 -9.17
N ILE A 156 15.22 -20.12 -8.35
CA ILE A 156 16.01 -21.25 -7.84
C ILE A 156 15.45 -21.75 -6.50
N MET A 157 14.82 -20.86 -5.74
CA MET A 157 14.50 -21.05 -4.34
C MET A 157 13.00 -21.15 -4.08
N GLU A 158 12.56 -22.33 -3.61
CA GLU A 158 11.13 -22.62 -3.45
C GLU A 158 10.48 -22.02 -2.20
N THR A 159 11.26 -21.62 -1.19
CA THR A 159 10.71 -21.13 0.09
C THR A 159 11.05 -19.67 0.32
N HIS A 160 10.04 -18.80 0.24
CA HIS A 160 10.10 -17.43 0.71
C HIS A 160 9.13 -17.20 1.88
N VAL A 161 9.37 -16.14 2.63
CA VAL A 161 8.56 -15.65 3.74
C VAL A 161 8.54 -14.13 3.65
N THR A 162 7.36 -13.57 3.55
CA THR A 162 7.14 -12.12 3.60
C THR A 162 6.67 -11.74 4.99
N VAL A 163 7.40 -10.84 5.64
CA VAL A 163 7.07 -10.29 6.95
C VAL A 163 6.69 -8.83 6.78
N VAL A 164 5.55 -8.42 7.34
CA VAL A 164 5.09 -7.03 7.32
C VAL A 164 5.02 -6.47 8.72
N LEU A 165 5.78 -5.41 8.97
CA LEU A 165 5.83 -4.70 10.24
C LEU A 165 5.33 -3.27 10.07
N ASP A 166 4.74 -2.70 11.11
CA ASP A 166 4.48 -1.27 11.15
C ASP A 166 5.72 -0.45 11.59
N THR A 167 5.58 0.88 11.56
CA THR A 167 6.61 1.82 12.07
C THR A 167 6.91 1.64 13.55
N SER A 168 6.00 1.04 14.33
CA SER A 168 6.22 0.72 15.76
C SER A 168 6.93 -0.64 15.97
N GLY A 169 7.18 -1.39 14.91
CA GLY A 169 7.79 -2.72 14.94
C GLY A 169 6.83 -3.86 15.31
N GLN A 170 5.53 -3.61 15.30
CA GLN A 170 4.48 -4.62 15.48
C GLN A 170 4.25 -5.39 14.18
N LEU A 171 4.02 -6.70 14.32
CA LEU A 171 3.72 -7.58 13.20
C LEU A 171 2.28 -7.39 12.74
N ILE A 172 2.10 -6.99 11.48
CA ILE A 172 0.77 -6.87 10.86
C ILE A 172 0.40 -8.18 10.18
N SER A 173 1.30 -8.70 9.34
CA SER A 173 1.07 -9.93 8.61
C SER A 173 2.37 -10.69 8.40
N LEU A 174 2.23 -12.01 8.34
CA LEU A 174 3.30 -12.93 7.96
C LEU A 174 2.72 -13.85 6.90
N TYR A 175 3.39 -13.93 5.77
CA TYR A 175 2.99 -14.77 4.66
C TYR A 175 4.14 -15.72 4.32
N LYS A 176 3.86 -17.01 4.43
CA LYS A 176 4.74 -18.07 3.96
C LYS A 176 3.94 -18.91 3.00
N PRO A 177 4.15 -18.80 1.67
CA PRO A 177 3.66 -19.81 0.77
C PRO A 177 4.32 -21.15 1.12
N GLY A 178 3.68 -22.24 0.70
CA GLY A 178 4.24 -23.57 0.87
C GLY A 178 5.69 -23.66 0.39
N GLY A 179 6.41 -24.69 0.82
CA GLY A 179 7.79 -24.90 0.40
C GLY A 179 8.46 -25.99 1.22
N PRO A 180 9.58 -26.55 0.74
CA PRO A 180 10.26 -27.67 1.39
C PRO A 180 10.94 -27.28 2.70
N VAL A 181 11.30 -26.00 2.87
CA VAL A 181 12.02 -25.54 4.07
C VAL A 181 11.03 -25.19 5.18
N LEU A 182 11.18 -25.86 6.33
CA LEU A 182 10.49 -25.53 7.56
C LEU A 182 11.01 -24.19 8.08
N ALA A 183 10.10 -23.22 8.20
CA ALA A 183 10.41 -21.95 8.83
C ALA A 183 10.39 -22.15 10.35
N TYR A 184 11.54 -22.51 10.92
CA TYR A 184 11.71 -22.56 12.37
C TYR A 184 11.44 -21.18 12.98
N THR A 185 10.99 -21.16 14.23
CA THR A 185 10.71 -19.91 14.96
C THR A 185 11.92 -18.98 14.99
N SER A 186 13.14 -19.52 15.07
CA SER A 186 14.39 -18.74 14.98
C SER A 186 14.51 -18.01 13.65
N ALA A 187 14.32 -18.71 12.52
CA ALA A 187 14.41 -18.10 11.19
C ALA A 187 13.36 -16.99 11.00
N ILE A 188 12.14 -17.17 11.50
CA ILE A 188 11.11 -16.14 11.44
C ILE A 188 11.47 -14.92 12.31
N GLN A 189 12.05 -15.15 13.49
CA GLN A 189 12.52 -14.07 14.36
C GLN A 189 13.66 -13.28 13.73
N ASP A 190 14.59 -13.97 13.06
CA ASP A 190 15.68 -13.36 12.31
C ASP A 190 15.15 -12.55 11.12
N CYS A 191 14.20 -13.10 10.34
CA CYS A 191 13.51 -12.34 9.29
C CYS A 191 12.84 -11.10 9.85
N ALA A 192 12.09 -11.22 10.95
CA ALA A 192 11.44 -10.07 11.59
C ALA A 192 12.45 -9.03 12.11
N ALA A 193 13.62 -9.46 12.60
CA ALA A 193 14.68 -8.55 13.01
C ALA A 193 15.27 -7.79 11.81
N LEU A 194 15.52 -8.48 10.69
CA LEU A 194 15.93 -7.86 9.42
C LEU A 194 14.87 -6.87 8.91
N THR A 195 13.59 -7.24 8.96
CA THR A 195 12.49 -6.35 8.58
C THR A 195 12.48 -5.09 9.45
N ARG A 196 12.68 -5.20 10.77
CA ARG A 196 12.75 -4.01 11.66
C ARG A 196 13.89 -3.07 11.30
N GLN A 197 15.04 -3.59 10.89
CA GLN A 197 16.15 -2.76 10.42
C GLN A 197 15.76 -2.06 9.11
N ARG A 198 15.20 -2.80 8.16
CA ARG A 198 14.76 -2.27 6.85
C ARG A 198 13.66 -1.22 7.00
N VAL A 199 12.72 -1.39 7.92
CA VAL A 199 11.65 -0.42 8.24
C VAL A 199 12.25 0.94 8.60
N LYS A 200 13.30 0.98 9.43
CA LYS A 200 13.94 2.24 9.83
C LYS A 200 14.58 2.95 8.63
N GLU A 201 15.23 2.20 7.75
CA GLU A 201 15.85 2.74 6.54
C GLU A 201 14.79 3.27 5.57
N LEU A 202 13.77 2.46 5.26
CA LEU A 202 12.70 2.82 4.34
C LEU A 202 11.87 3.99 4.85
N ASN A 203 11.59 4.07 6.16
CA ASN A 203 10.91 5.21 6.73
C ASN A 203 11.71 6.51 6.53
N ASN A 204 13.02 6.48 6.74
CA ASN A 204 13.88 7.64 6.48
C ASN A 204 13.89 8.05 4.99
N PHE A 205 13.83 7.09 4.07
CA PHE A 205 13.72 7.40 2.63
C PHE A 205 12.36 7.98 2.28
N LEU A 206 11.28 7.43 2.83
CA LEU A 206 9.93 7.94 2.62
C LEU A 206 9.78 9.37 3.15
N ASP A 207 10.28 9.66 4.34
CA ASP A 207 10.27 11.01 4.91
C ASP A 207 11.04 12.00 4.04
N LYS A 208 12.24 11.62 3.56
CA LYS A 208 13.03 12.44 2.62
C LYS A 208 12.30 12.68 1.30
N ALA A 209 11.69 11.65 0.72
CA ALA A 209 10.95 11.76 -0.53
C ALA A 209 9.72 12.66 -0.38
N ASN A 210 9.00 12.53 0.74
CA ASN A 210 7.86 13.38 1.05
C ASN A 210 8.27 14.85 1.22
N SER A 211 9.37 15.12 1.94
CA SER A 211 9.89 16.50 2.08
C SER A 211 10.37 17.09 0.74
N ALA A 212 10.96 16.28 -0.15
CA ALA A 212 11.43 16.75 -1.44
C ALA A 212 10.29 17.12 -2.41
N MET A 213 9.12 16.49 -2.27
CA MET A 213 7.93 16.76 -3.10
C MET A 213 7.07 17.92 -2.59
N GLU A 214 7.34 18.46 -1.39
CA GLU A 214 6.63 19.61 -0.83
C GLU A 214 7.20 20.96 -1.29
N VAL A 215 8.30 20.96 -2.07
CA VAL A 215 8.97 22.14 -2.65
C VAL A 215 8.52 22.37 -4.08
#